data_AF-A0A9E7VZE0-F1
#
_entry.id   AF-A0A9E7VZE0-F1
#
_cell.length_a   1.000
_cell.length_b   1.000
_cell.length_c   1.000
_cell.angle_alpha   90.00
_cell.angle_beta   90.00
_cell.angle_gamma   90.00
#
_symmetry.space_group_name_H-M   'P 1'
#
loop_
_entity.id
_entity.type
_entity.pdbx_description
1 polymer ?
#
loop_
_entity_poly.entity_id
_entity_poly.type
_entity_poly.pdbx_seq_one_letter_code
_entity_poly.pdbx_strand_id
1 'polypeptide(L)'
;MREVFRNELDDLATQLVGMSTKVLDAIRLANQALHSNDLELAEKVIEADSVIDNMQFALDQQAAEMLALQAPVAADLRAVIGSLRMSASLERMGDLARHIAQQVRIRYPESAIPEAFESVFARMGESGEKIAEATQSLLSNPGLSDVPTINSIDEELDELHLSVFGKLGEAPAGSLAPRHIADVTLLSRYYERFGDHAVSVSQKVEYLLTGNWEPYLSKK
;
A
#
# COMPACT_ATOMS: atom_id res chain seq x y z
N MET A 1 -5.82 35.29 1.42
CA MET A 1 -4.65 34.64 2.03
C MET A 1 -5.05 33.35 2.75
N ARG A 2 -5.92 33.37 3.79
CA ARG A 2 -6.44 32.13 4.41
C ARG A 2 -7.28 31.23 3.48
N GLU A 3 -8.02 31.82 2.54
CA GLU A 3 -8.86 31.04 1.61
C GLU A 3 -8.03 30.27 0.59
N VAL A 4 -7.00 30.91 0.01
CA VAL A 4 -6.04 30.25 -0.90
C VAL A 4 -5.36 29.07 -0.21
N PHE A 5 -4.84 29.27 1.01
CA PHE A 5 -4.20 28.20 1.77
C PHE A 5 -5.15 27.04 2.12
N ARG A 6 -6.42 27.33 2.42
CA ARG A 6 -7.42 26.28 2.63
C ARG A 6 -7.67 25.47 1.36
N ASN A 7 -7.80 26.14 0.23
CA ASN A 7 -7.94 25.45 -1.06
C ASN A 7 -6.71 24.58 -1.34
N GLU A 8 -5.49 25.08 -1.06
CA GLU A 8 -4.26 24.28 -1.22
C GLU A 8 -4.24 23.04 -0.30
N LEU A 9 -4.78 23.13 0.93
CA LEU A 9 -4.93 21.96 1.81
C LEU A 9 -5.97 20.96 1.28
N ASP A 10 -7.10 21.45 0.75
CA ASP A 10 -8.12 20.61 0.14
C ASP A 10 -7.58 19.92 -1.13
N ASP A 11 -6.70 20.60 -1.87
CA ASP A 11 -6.02 20.04 -3.04
C ASP A 11 -5.03 18.94 -2.64
N LEU A 12 -4.27 19.09 -1.54
CA LEU A 12 -3.42 18.01 -1.01
C LEU A 12 -4.25 16.80 -0.61
N ALA A 13 -5.39 17.01 0.06
CA ALA A 13 -6.29 15.92 0.44
C ALA A 13 -6.86 15.20 -0.79
N THR A 14 -7.27 15.97 -1.81
CA THR A 14 -7.77 15.43 -3.08
C THR A 14 -6.70 14.60 -3.80
N GLN A 15 -5.45 15.05 -3.80
CA GLN A 15 -4.33 14.31 -4.38
C GLN A 15 -4.07 12.99 -3.66
N LEU A 16 -4.12 12.95 -2.33
CA LEU A 16 -3.99 11.70 -1.55
C LEU A 16 -5.09 10.69 -1.87
N VAL A 17 -6.34 11.15 -2.04
CA VAL A 17 -7.45 10.30 -2.48
C VAL A 17 -7.21 9.77 -3.90
N GLY A 18 -6.70 10.62 -4.79
CA GLY A 18 -6.29 10.21 -6.14
C GLY A 18 -5.20 9.14 -6.12
N MET A 19 -4.16 9.34 -5.31
CA MET A 19 -3.05 8.39 -5.16
C MET A 19 -3.55 7.05 -4.61
N SER A 20 -4.36 7.05 -3.55
CA SER A 20 -4.88 5.80 -2.97
C SER A 20 -5.80 5.04 -3.93
N THR A 21 -6.54 5.74 -4.78
CA THR A 21 -7.30 5.12 -5.87
C THR A 21 -6.39 4.41 -6.86
N LYS A 22 -5.26 5.03 -7.25
CA LYS A 22 -4.29 4.40 -8.16
C LYS A 22 -3.57 3.21 -7.53
N VAL A 23 -3.26 3.27 -6.24
CA VAL A 23 -2.71 2.14 -5.49
C VAL A 23 -3.69 0.97 -5.46
N LEU A 24 -4.98 1.24 -5.21
CA LEU A 24 -6.04 0.22 -5.24
C LEU A 24 -6.17 -0.43 -6.63
N ASP A 25 -6.16 0.36 -7.70
CA ASP A 25 -6.17 -0.17 -9.06
C ASP A 25 -4.93 -1.04 -9.34
N ALA A 26 -3.75 -0.59 -8.90
CA ALA A 26 -2.49 -1.30 -9.09
C ALA A 26 -2.47 -2.66 -8.40
N ILE A 27 -2.89 -2.75 -7.13
CA ILE A 27 -2.90 -4.03 -6.41
C ILE A 27 -3.92 -5.02 -7.00
N ARG A 28 -5.12 -4.56 -7.41
CA ARG A 28 -6.12 -5.39 -8.08
C ARG A 28 -5.59 -5.98 -9.39
N LEU A 29 -4.97 -5.14 -10.23
CA LEU A 29 -4.39 -5.58 -11.50
C LEU A 29 -3.19 -6.50 -11.28
N ALA A 30 -2.34 -6.23 -10.28
CA ALA A 30 -1.20 -7.08 -9.94
C ALA A 30 -1.66 -8.46 -9.47
N ASN A 31 -2.70 -8.53 -8.63
CA ASN A 31 -3.30 -9.77 -8.17
C ASN A 31 -3.91 -10.56 -9.33
N GLN A 32 -4.65 -9.89 -10.20
CA GLN A 32 -5.22 -10.51 -11.39
C GLN A 32 -4.11 -11.11 -12.26
N ALA A 33 -3.07 -10.33 -12.57
CA ALA A 33 -1.92 -10.79 -13.35
C ALA A 33 -1.23 -12.00 -12.70
N LEU A 34 -1.06 -11.98 -11.37
CA LEU A 34 -0.44 -13.05 -10.60
C LEU A 34 -1.26 -14.35 -10.62
N HIS A 35 -2.58 -14.26 -10.49
CA HIS A 35 -3.46 -15.43 -10.47
C HIS A 35 -3.68 -16.02 -11.86
N SER A 36 -3.83 -15.19 -12.90
CA SER A 36 -4.04 -15.68 -14.27
C SER A 36 -2.74 -15.90 -15.05
N ASN A 37 -1.58 -15.64 -14.43
CA ASN A 37 -0.27 -15.64 -15.08
C ASN A 37 -0.25 -14.79 -16.37
N ASP A 38 -0.88 -13.62 -16.30
CA ASP A 38 -1.10 -12.73 -17.44
C ASP A 38 0.02 -11.69 -17.54
N LEU A 39 0.90 -11.88 -18.52
CA LEU A 39 2.02 -10.97 -18.79
C LEU A 39 1.56 -9.57 -19.23
N GLU A 40 0.46 -9.46 -20.00
CA GLU A 40 0.00 -8.16 -20.49
C GLU A 40 -0.54 -7.30 -19.34
N LEU A 41 -1.28 -7.91 -18.41
CA LEU A 41 -1.71 -7.24 -17.19
C LEU A 41 -0.52 -6.85 -16.31
N ALA A 42 0.47 -7.73 -16.16
CA ALA A 42 1.68 -7.43 -15.40
C ALA A 42 2.43 -6.19 -15.95
N GLU A 43 2.61 -6.11 -17.27
CA GLU A 43 3.28 -4.94 -17.89
C GLU A 43 2.46 -3.66 -17.70
N LYS A 44 1.12 -3.72 -17.79
CA LYS A 44 0.26 -2.56 -17.52
C LYS A 44 0.46 -2.00 -16.11
N VAL A 45 0.58 -2.86 -15.10
CA VAL A 45 0.86 -2.42 -13.73
C VAL A 45 2.23 -1.75 -13.65
N ILE A 46 3.24 -2.36 -14.27
CA ILE A 46 4.62 -1.85 -14.23
C ILE A 46 4.74 -0.49 -14.91
N GLU A 47 4.07 -0.28 -16.04
CA GLU A 47 4.05 1.00 -16.76
C GLU A 47 3.29 2.08 -15.97
N ALA A 48 2.17 1.71 -15.34
CA ALA A 48 1.32 2.62 -14.58
C ALA A 48 1.94 3.13 -13.27
N ASP A 49 2.96 2.46 -12.73
CA ASP A 49 3.66 2.84 -11.49
C ASP A 49 4.19 4.28 -11.53
N SER A 50 4.76 4.68 -12.67
CA SER A 50 5.26 6.04 -12.88
C SER A 50 4.21 7.14 -12.70
N VAL A 51 2.92 6.82 -12.82
CA VAL A 51 1.83 7.77 -12.55
C VAL A 51 1.77 8.08 -11.05
N ILE A 52 1.93 7.08 -10.19
CA ILE A 52 1.92 7.25 -8.73
C ILE A 52 3.15 8.05 -8.28
N ASP A 53 4.33 7.76 -8.83
CA ASP A 53 5.55 8.53 -8.59
C ASP A 53 5.37 10.02 -8.91
N ASN A 54 4.81 10.32 -10.08
CA ASN A 54 4.58 11.69 -10.51
C ASN A 54 3.54 12.40 -9.64
N MET A 55 2.52 11.69 -9.16
CA MET A 55 1.54 12.24 -8.21
C MET A 55 2.19 12.56 -6.87
N GLN A 56 3.07 11.68 -6.35
CA GLN A 56 3.83 11.95 -5.14
C GLN A 56 4.73 13.18 -5.32
N PHE A 57 5.47 13.25 -6.43
CA PHE A 57 6.36 14.39 -6.71
C PHE A 57 5.60 15.72 -6.77
N ALA A 58 4.45 15.74 -7.43
CA ALA A 58 3.60 16.93 -7.52
C ALA A 58 3.10 17.38 -6.12
N LEU A 59 2.64 16.43 -5.31
CA LEU A 59 2.20 16.68 -3.94
C LEU A 59 3.35 17.22 -3.08
N ASP A 60 4.53 16.62 -3.17
CA ASP A 60 5.73 17.02 -2.43
C ASP A 60 6.17 18.44 -2.79
N GLN A 61 6.13 18.79 -4.09
CA GLN A 61 6.42 20.14 -4.55
C GLN A 61 5.42 21.15 -3.98
N GLN A 62 4.11 20.88 -4.10
CA GLN A 62 3.07 21.77 -3.58
C GLN A 62 3.21 21.96 -2.06
N ALA A 63 3.43 20.89 -1.31
CA ALA A 63 3.62 20.96 0.13
C ALA A 63 4.86 21.78 0.51
N ALA A 64 5.97 21.66 -0.23
CA ALA A 64 7.16 22.48 -0.01
C ALA A 64 6.90 23.97 -0.27
N GLU A 65 6.17 24.30 -1.33
CA GLU A 65 5.75 25.67 -1.64
C GLU A 65 4.86 26.26 -0.54
N MET A 66 3.88 25.49 -0.04
CA MET A 66 3.03 25.90 1.08
C MET A 66 3.83 26.19 2.35
N LEU A 67 4.79 25.33 2.69
CA LEU A 67 5.66 25.54 3.86
C LEU A 67 6.50 26.83 3.72
N ALA A 68 7.05 27.08 2.52
CA ALA A 68 7.91 28.22 2.26
C ALA A 68 7.13 29.55 2.21
N LEU A 69 5.94 29.56 1.61
CA LEU A 69 5.19 30.79 1.33
C LEU A 69 4.19 31.17 2.43
N GLN A 70 3.64 30.19 3.15
CA GLN A 70 2.53 30.42 4.08
C GLN A 70 2.94 30.27 5.55
N ALA A 71 4.09 29.65 5.84
CA ALA A 71 4.60 29.38 7.19
C ALA A 71 3.52 28.85 8.16
N PRO A 72 2.84 27.73 7.83
CA PRO A 72 1.73 27.22 8.60
C PRO A 72 2.16 26.79 10.01
N VAL A 73 1.21 26.83 10.97
CA VAL A 73 1.46 26.50 12.37
C VAL A 73 0.43 25.51 12.91
N ALA A 74 0.78 24.79 13.98
CA ALA A 74 -0.10 23.86 14.69
C ALA A 74 -0.82 22.88 13.73
N ALA A 75 -2.16 22.94 13.66
CA ALA A 75 -2.96 22.02 12.85
C ALA A 75 -2.62 22.08 11.35
N ASP A 76 -2.39 23.29 10.83
CA ASP A 76 -2.08 23.50 9.41
C ASP A 76 -0.73 22.88 9.05
N LEU A 77 0.28 23.05 9.92
CA LEU A 77 1.58 22.41 9.74
C LEU A 77 1.48 20.88 9.79
N ARG A 78 0.67 20.35 10.72
CA ARG A 78 0.41 18.91 10.81
C ARG A 78 -0.23 18.38 9.53
N ALA A 79 -1.19 19.10 8.95
CA ALA A 79 -1.85 18.72 7.69
C ALA A 79 -0.85 18.59 6.54
N VAL A 80 0.03 19.57 6.37
CA VAL A 80 1.05 19.54 5.29
C VAL A 80 2.05 18.42 5.51
N ILE A 81 2.62 18.28 6.71
CA ILE A 81 3.60 17.22 7.03
C ILE A 81 2.96 15.83 7.00
N GLY A 82 1.71 15.71 7.44
CA GLY A 82 0.92 14.48 7.35
C GLY A 82 0.74 14.06 5.90
N SER A 83 0.42 15.01 5.02
CA SER A 83 0.23 14.76 3.59
C SER A 83 1.51 14.23 2.93
N LEU A 84 2.67 14.86 3.19
CA LEU A 84 3.98 14.38 2.72
C LEU A 84 4.30 12.95 3.16
N ARG A 85 3.94 12.59 4.40
CA ARG A 85 4.21 11.24 4.93
C ARG A 85 3.25 10.20 4.37
N MET A 86 1.99 10.57 4.16
CA MET A 86 0.99 9.69 3.56
C MET A 86 1.27 9.49 2.06
N SER A 87 1.66 10.53 1.32
CA SER A 87 2.03 10.42 -0.09
C SER A 87 3.17 9.43 -0.30
N ALA A 88 4.22 9.52 0.53
CA ALA A 88 5.33 8.57 0.51
C ALA A 88 4.85 7.13 0.78
N SER A 89 4.04 6.89 1.82
CA SER A 89 3.50 5.55 2.07
C SER A 89 2.66 5.02 0.91
N LEU A 90 1.84 5.87 0.27
CA LEU A 90 1.02 5.47 -0.89
C LEU A 90 1.89 5.13 -2.10
N GLU A 91 2.95 5.90 -2.37
CA GLU A 91 3.94 5.52 -3.40
C GLU A 91 4.54 4.16 -3.09
N ARG A 92 5.04 3.93 -1.86
CA ARG A 92 5.58 2.62 -1.46
C ARG A 92 4.59 1.47 -1.66
N MET A 93 3.29 1.69 -1.46
CA MET A 93 2.26 0.68 -1.73
C MET A 93 2.14 0.38 -3.23
N GLY A 94 2.11 1.41 -4.08
CA GLY A 94 2.15 1.25 -5.54
C GLY A 94 3.38 0.48 -6.02
N ASP A 95 4.53 0.85 -5.47
CA ASP A 95 5.85 0.27 -5.73
C ASP A 95 5.89 -1.24 -5.41
N LEU A 96 5.19 -1.66 -4.35
CA LEU A 96 5.02 -3.06 -3.96
C LEU A 96 4.05 -3.82 -4.89
N ALA A 97 2.96 -3.18 -5.33
CA ALA A 97 2.08 -3.75 -6.35
C ALA A 97 2.83 -3.96 -7.68
N ARG A 98 3.70 -3.01 -8.08
CA ARG A 98 4.63 -3.19 -9.20
C ARG A 98 5.55 -4.38 -8.99
N HIS A 99 6.13 -4.56 -7.80
CA HIS A 99 7.00 -5.73 -7.54
C HIS A 99 6.27 -7.07 -7.68
N ILE A 100 5.01 -7.15 -7.26
CA ILE A 100 4.16 -8.33 -7.49
C ILE A 100 4.04 -8.61 -8.99
N ALA A 101 3.68 -7.60 -9.78
CA ALA A 101 3.58 -7.72 -11.24
C ALA A 101 4.92 -8.08 -11.91
N GLN A 102 6.04 -7.54 -11.42
CA GLN A 102 7.38 -7.90 -11.91
C GLN A 102 7.70 -9.38 -11.71
N GLN A 103 7.22 -9.98 -10.61
CA GLN A 103 7.42 -11.41 -10.38
C GLN A 103 6.72 -12.26 -11.44
N VAL A 104 5.51 -11.86 -11.86
CA VAL A 104 4.78 -12.50 -12.97
C VAL A 104 5.60 -12.42 -14.25
N ARG A 105 6.07 -11.21 -14.60
CA ARG A 105 6.88 -10.99 -15.80
C ARG A 105 8.16 -11.82 -15.83
N ILE A 106 8.87 -11.91 -14.70
CA ILE A 106 10.14 -12.66 -14.60
C ILE A 106 9.92 -14.17 -14.77
N ARG A 107 8.75 -14.69 -14.37
CA ARG A 107 8.46 -16.12 -14.39
C ARG A 107 7.74 -16.60 -15.63
N TYR A 108 7.08 -15.70 -16.35
CA TYR A 108 6.40 -16.03 -17.59
C TYR A 108 7.28 -16.85 -18.57
N PRO A 109 6.78 -17.96 -19.14
CA PRO A 109 5.40 -18.45 -19.11
C PRO A 109 5.05 -19.35 -17.92
N GLU A 110 5.98 -19.60 -16.99
CA GLU A 110 5.69 -20.36 -15.76
C GLU A 110 5.00 -19.47 -14.72
N SER A 111 4.30 -20.09 -13.76
CA SER A 111 3.73 -19.38 -12.61
C SER A 111 4.80 -19.09 -11.55
N ALA A 112 4.74 -17.90 -10.95
CA ALA A 112 5.55 -17.56 -9.77
C ALA A 112 5.08 -18.30 -8.50
N ILE A 113 3.83 -18.76 -8.47
CA ILE A 113 3.22 -19.44 -7.32
C ILE A 113 3.05 -20.93 -7.67
N PRO A 114 3.70 -21.85 -6.92
CA PRO A 114 3.41 -23.27 -7.03
C PRO A 114 2.00 -23.60 -6.53
N GLU A 115 1.37 -24.64 -7.07
CA GLU A 115 0.00 -25.08 -6.73
C GLU A 115 -0.26 -25.16 -5.21
N ALA A 116 0.70 -25.67 -4.43
CA ALA A 116 0.60 -25.80 -2.97
C ALA A 116 0.42 -24.45 -2.22
N PHE A 117 0.74 -23.33 -2.88
CA PHE A 117 0.67 -21.97 -2.34
C PHE A 117 -0.47 -21.13 -2.93
N GLU A 118 -1.21 -21.61 -3.93
CA GLU A 118 -2.28 -20.84 -4.58
C GLU A 118 -3.31 -20.32 -3.57
N SER A 119 -3.75 -21.18 -2.64
CA SER A 119 -4.77 -20.78 -1.64
C SER A 119 -4.31 -19.70 -0.67
N VAL A 120 -3.01 -19.69 -0.29
CA VAL A 120 -2.50 -18.64 0.62
C VAL A 120 -2.34 -17.33 -0.12
N PHE A 121 -1.87 -17.36 -1.38
CA PHE A 121 -1.75 -16.14 -2.18
C PHE A 121 -3.08 -15.58 -2.66
N ALA A 122 -4.10 -16.41 -2.87
CA ALA A 122 -5.47 -15.94 -3.11
C ALA A 122 -6.01 -15.13 -1.94
N ARG A 123 -5.79 -15.61 -0.70
CA ARG A 123 -6.16 -14.87 0.50
C ARG A 123 -5.34 -13.59 0.68
N MET A 124 -4.02 -13.64 0.43
CA MET A 124 -3.18 -12.44 0.48
C MET A 124 -3.62 -11.38 -0.52
N GLY A 125 -3.97 -11.79 -1.74
CA GLY A 125 -4.52 -10.88 -2.76
C GLY A 125 -5.80 -10.20 -2.27
N GLU A 126 -6.75 -10.99 -1.75
CA GLU A 126 -8.00 -10.46 -1.19
C GLU A 126 -7.77 -9.49 -0.03
N SER A 127 -6.89 -9.83 0.92
CA SER A 127 -6.55 -8.94 2.05
C SER A 127 -5.81 -7.68 1.57
N GLY A 128 -4.94 -7.79 0.57
CA GLY A 128 -4.26 -6.66 -0.07
C GLY A 128 -5.22 -5.68 -0.76
N GLU A 129 -6.27 -6.19 -1.40
CA GLU A 129 -7.34 -5.35 -1.97
C GLU A 129 -8.17 -4.68 -0.88
N LYS A 130 -8.60 -5.45 0.14
CA LYS A 130 -9.41 -4.92 1.25
C LYS A 130 -8.68 -3.82 2.02
N ILE A 131 -7.38 -3.97 2.29
CA ILE A 131 -6.63 -2.95 3.03
C ILE A 131 -6.41 -1.69 2.18
N ALA A 132 -6.26 -1.82 0.86
CA ALA A 132 -6.21 -0.69 -0.06
C ALA A 132 -7.56 0.04 -0.15
N GLU A 133 -8.68 -0.69 -0.20
CA GLU A 133 -10.04 -0.12 -0.14
C GLU A 133 -10.29 0.63 1.17
N ALA A 134 -9.93 0.03 2.30
CA ALA A 134 -10.05 0.67 3.60
C ALA A 134 -9.18 1.94 3.70
N THR A 135 -7.97 1.91 3.13
CA THR A 135 -7.09 3.08 3.07
C THR A 135 -7.68 4.21 2.21
N GLN A 136 -8.22 3.87 1.04
CA GLN A 136 -8.90 4.84 0.17
C GLN A 136 -10.15 5.42 0.85
N SER A 137 -10.96 4.57 1.50
CA SER A 137 -12.14 4.99 2.28
C SER A 137 -11.75 5.98 3.37
N LEU A 138 -10.70 5.65 4.15
CA LEU A 138 -10.19 6.48 5.22
C LEU A 138 -9.73 7.86 4.72
N LEU A 139 -9.05 7.92 3.58
CA LEU A 139 -8.62 9.20 2.99
C LEU A 139 -9.77 10.00 2.39
N SER A 140 -10.78 9.32 1.82
CA SER A 140 -11.95 9.95 1.23
C SER A 140 -12.90 10.52 2.28
N ASN A 141 -13.04 9.83 3.41
CA ASN A 141 -13.87 10.24 4.53
C ASN A 141 -13.06 10.14 5.84
N PRO A 142 -12.17 11.12 6.12
CA PRO A 142 -11.29 11.07 7.28
C PRO A 142 -12.04 10.93 8.60
N GLY A 143 -11.90 9.75 9.21
CA GLY A 143 -12.51 9.37 10.49
C GLY A 143 -11.71 8.27 11.17
N LEU A 144 -12.03 7.98 12.43
CA LEU A 144 -11.33 6.93 13.19
C LEU A 144 -11.94 5.53 13.01
N SER A 145 -13.04 5.40 12.27
CA SER A 145 -13.80 4.15 12.12
C SER A 145 -13.04 3.07 11.36
N ASP A 146 -12.21 3.47 10.38
CA ASP A 146 -11.57 2.53 9.46
C ASP A 146 -10.19 2.09 9.98
N VAL A 147 -9.65 2.77 11.00
CA VAL A 147 -8.34 2.45 11.60
C VAL A 147 -8.30 1.03 12.20
N PRO A 148 -9.28 0.59 13.03
CA PRO A 148 -9.31 -0.79 13.52
C PRO A 148 -9.42 -1.83 12.40
N THR A 149 -10.14 -1.51 11.33
CA THR A 149 -10.27 -2.40 10.16
C THR A 149 -8.94 -2.57 9.44
N ILE A 150 -8.22 -1.47 9.18
CA ILE A 150 -6.88 -1.52 8.56
C ILE A 150 -5.93 -2.37 9.41
N ASN A 151 -5.88 -2.13 10.73
CA ASN A 151 -5.01 -2.90 11.63
C ASN A 151 -5.36 -4.39 11.64
N SER A 152 -6.66 -4.75 11.62
CA SER A 152 -7.07 -6.15 11.61
C SER A 152 -6.72 -6.86 10.30
N ILE A 153 -6.76 -6.16 9.16
CA ILE A 153 -6.38 -6.75 7.86
C ILE A 153 -4.85 -6.89 7.77
N ASP A 154 -4.10 -5.93 8.33
CA ASP A 154 -2.64 -6.00 8.44
C ASP A 154 -2.20 -7.21 9.29
N GLU A 155 -2.85 -7.45 10.43
CA GLU A 155 -2.63 -8.66 11.23
C GLU A 155 -2.92 -9.95 10.43
N GLU A 156 -3.96 -9.97 9.58
CA GLU A 156 -4.20 -11.11 8.69
C GLU A 156 -3.06 -11.30 7.67
N LEU A 157 -2.53 -10.22 7.09
CA LEU A 157 -1.41 -10.27 6.15
C LEU A 157 -0.13 -10.80 6.82
N ASP A 158 0.14 -10.38 8.06
CA ASP A 158 1.23 -10.91 8.90
C ASP A 158 1.08 -12.42 9.14
N GLU A 159 -0.11 -12.86 9.56
CA GLU A 159 -0.40 -14.28 9.78
C GLU A 159 -0.25 -15.10 8.50
N LEU A 160 -0.75 -14.59 7.37
CA LEU A 160 -0.59 -15.23 6.07
C LEU A 160 0.89 -15.30 5.68
N HIS A 161 1.67 -14.24 5.90
CA HIS A 161 3.10 -14.22 5.62
C HIS A 161 3.84 -15.29 6.42
N LEU A 162 3.57 -15.40 7.72
CA LEU A 162 4.12 -16.45 8.57
C LEU A 162 3.70 -17.85 8.11
N SER A 163 2.46 -18.02 7.65
CA SER A 163 1.96 -19.31 7.15
C SER A 163 2.71 -19.80 5.90
N VAL A 164 3.22 -18.87 5.07
CA VAL A 164 4.07 -19.23 3.91
C VAL A 164 5.36 -19.89 4.37
N PHE A 165 6.02 -19.38 5.42
CA PHE A 165 7.20 -20.03 5.98
C PHE A 165 6.89 -21.38 6.63
N GLY A 166 5.75 -21.51 7.30
CA GLY A 166 5.27 -22.79 7.82
C GLY A 166 5.15 -23.84 6.72
N LYS A 167 4.42 -23.50 5.63
CA LYS A 167 4.28 -24.36 4.45
C LYS A 167 5.61 -24.70 3.79
N LEU A 168 6.53 -23.74 3.69
CA LEU A 168 7.88 -23.99 3.16
C LEU A 168 8.66 -24.99 4.02
N GLY A 169 8.53 -24.92 5.34
CA GLY A 169 9.20 -25.83 6.28
C GLY A 169 8.61 -27.25 6.28
N GLU A 170 7.32 -27.39 5.98
CA GLU A 170 6.62 -28.68 5.86
C GLU A 170 6.81 -29.35 4.49
N ALA A 171 7.25 -28.59 3.48
CA ALA A 171 7.47 -29.12 2.13
C ALA A 171 8.55 -30.22 2.14
N PRO A 172 8.29 -31.40 1.53
CA PRO A 172 9.28 -32.47 1.45
C PRO A 172 10.59 -32.00 0.77
N ALA A 173 11.73 -32.49 1.24
CA ALA A 173 13.03 -32.11 0.68
C ALA A 173 13.09 -32.38 -0.84
N GLY A 174 13.42 -31.35 -1.62
CA GLY A 174 13.48 -31.42 -3.09
C GLY A 174 12.13 -31.33 -3.82
N SER A 175 11.00 -31.19 -3.10
CA SER A 175 9.67 -31.03 -3.73
C SER A 175 9.45 -29.65 -4.37
N LEU A 176 10.18 -28.62 -3.90
CA LEU A 176 10.12 -27.26 -4.44
C LEU A 176 11.45 -26.88 -5.06
N ALA A 177 11.40 -26.28 -6.24
CA ALA A 177 12.58 -25.69 -6.86
C ALA A 177 13.06 -24.49 -6.01
N PRO A 178 14.37 -24.26 -5.85
CA PRO A 178 14.90 -23.13 -5.07
C PRO A 178 14.34 -21.77 -5.51
N ARG A 179 14.04 -21.61 -6.81
CA ARG A 179 13.40 -20.41 -7.35
C ARG A 179 12.01 -20.16 -6.76
N HIS A 180 11.18 -21.21 -6.64
CA HIS A 180 9.82 -21.08 -6.10
C HIS A 180 9.85 -20.70 -4.63
N ILE A 181 10.83 -21.22 -3.87
CA ILE A 181 11.04 -20.84 -2.47
C ILE A 181 11.32 -19.34 -2.38
N ALA A 182 12.21 -18.82 -3.21
CA ALA A 182 12.51 -17.38 -3.26
C ALA A 182 11.27 -16.57 -3.69
N ASP A 183 10.53 -17.02 -4.71
CA ASP A 183 9.37 -16.32 -5.25
C ASP A 183 8.26 -16.16 -4.21
N VAL A 184 7.85 -17.23 -3.55
CA VAL A 184 6.78 -17.16 -2.54
C VAL A 184 7.24 -16.39 -1.29
N THR A 185 8.53 -16.44 -0.95
CA THR A 185 9.07 -15.64 0.15
C THR A 185 9.01 -14.15 -0.16
N LEU A 186 9.42 -13.74 -1.36
CA LEU A 186 9.38 -12.33 -1.78
C LEU A 186 7.95 -11.83 -1.95
N LEU A 187 7.10 -12.58 -2.66
CA LEU A 187 5.69 -12.20 -2.87
C LEU A 187 4.96 -12.02 -1.54
N SER A 188 5.09 -12.97 -0.61
CA SER A 188 4.44 -12.86 0.70
C SER A 188 4.94 -11.66 1.49
N ARG A 189 6.23 -11.34 1.38
CA ARG A 189 6.80 -10.14 2.00
C ARG A 189 6.29 -8.84 1.37
N TYR A 190 6.05 -8.82 0.06
CA TYR A 190 5.50 -7.63 -0.58
C TYR A 190 4.08 -7.31 -0.10
N TYR A 191 3.25 -8.33 0.14
CA TYR A 191 1.92 -8.14 0.75
C TYR A 191 2.00 -7.65 2.20
N GLU A 192 2.85 -8.25 3.05
CA GLU A 192 3.04 -7.78 4.44
C GLU A 192 3.46 -6.31 4.47
N ARG A 193 4.50 -5.93 3.71
CA ARG A 193 4.95 -4.54 3.63
C ARG A 193 3.91 -3.59 3.03
N PHE A 194 3.00 -4.09 2.20
CA PHE A 194 1.91 -3.29 1.66
C PHE A 194 0.93 -2.92 2.77
N GLY A 195 0.63 -3.86 3.67
CA GLY A 195 -0.15 -3.63 4.88
C GLY A 195 0.50 -2.62 5.85
N ASP A 196 1.80 -2.78 6.12
CA ASP A 196 2.58 -1.85 6.95
C ASP A 196 2.43 -0.38 6.51
N HIS A 197 2.44 -0.15 5.19
CA HIS A 197 2.30 1.18 4.62
C HIS A 197 0.87 1.72 4.74
N ALA A 198 -0.15 0.87 4.62
CA ALA A 198 -1.54 1.23 4.89
C ALA A 198 -1.76 1.62 6.37
N VAL A 199 -1.19 0.86 7.31
CA VAL A 199 -1.18 1.20 8.75
C VAL A 199 -0.44 2.53 8.97
N SER A 200 0.67 2.75 8.27
CA SER A 200 1.41 4.01 8.36
C SER A 200 0.55 5.21 7.93
N VAL A 201 -0.27 5.06 6.87
CA VAL A 201 -1.25 6.07 6.44
C VAL A 201 -2.32 6.28 7.51
N SER A 202 -2.90 5.19 8.04
CA SER A 202 -4.00 5.27 9.00
C SER A 202 -3.60 6.00 10.29
N GLN A 203 -2.39 5.74 10.79
CA GLN A 203 -1.81 6.44 11.93
C GLN A 203 -1.61 7.93 11.66
N LYS A 204 -1.36 8.35 10.41
CA LYS A 204 -1.22 9.80 10.12
C LYS A 204 -2.58 10.47 10.08
N VAL A 205 -3.62 9.81 9.58
CA VAL A 205 -4.99 10.31 9.71
C VAL A 205 -5.39 10.44 11.18
N GLU A 206 -5.10 9.43 12.01
CA GLU A 206 -5.34 9.50 13.46
C GLU A 206 -4.58 10.67 14.11
N TYR A 207 -3.31 10.88 13.76
CA TYR A 207 -2.54 12.02 14.24
C TYR A 207 -3.13 13.38 13.81
N LEU A 208 -3.64 13.49 12.59
CA LEU A 208 -4.27 14.71 12.10
C LEU A 208 -5.52 15.07 12.92
N LEU A 209 -6.33 14.06 13.26
CA LEU A 209 -7.58 14.21 14.00
C LEU A 209 -7.36 14.46 15.50
N THR A 210 -6.41 13.73 16.11
CA THR A 210 -6.22 13.74 17.57
C THR A 210 -5.11 14.68 18.03
N GLY A 211 -4.13 14.95 17.16
CA GLY A 211 -2.90 15.66 17.51
C GLY A 211 -1.89 14.84 18.31
N ASN A 212 -2.15 13.57 18.59
CA ASN A 212 -1.28 12.68 19.36
C ASN A 212 -0.45 11.79 18.44
N TRP A 213 0.87 11.83 18.61
CA TRP A 213 1.80 11.07 17.76
C TRP A 213 1.86 9.58 18.13
N GLU A 214 1.57 9.24 19.39
CA GLU A 214 1.38 7.86 19.81
C GLU A 214 -0.02 7.40 19.38
N PRO A 215 -0.13 6.29 18.62
CA PRO A 215 -1.43 5.77 18.22
C PRO A 215 -2.25 5.42 19.47
N TYR A 216 -3.49 5.90 19.56
CA TYR A 216 -4.37 5.59 20.69
C TYR A 216 -4.72 4.10 20.74
N LEU A 217 -4.65 3.45 19.57
CA LEU A 217 -5.04 2.05 19.33
C LEU A 217 -3.86 1.07 19.28
N SER A 218 -2.61 1.50 19.47
CA SER A 218 -1.44 0.60 19.43
C SER A 218 -1.12 -0.09 20.77
N LYS A 219 -2.03 -0.08 21.74
CA LYS A 219 -1.86 -0.89 22.95
C LYS A 219 -2.32 -2.32 22.66
N LYS A 220 -1.38 -3.14 22.18
CA LYS A 220 -1.38 -4.58 22.43
C LYS A 220 -1.31 -4.85 23.94
#